data_AF-H8PHH5-F1
#
_entry.id   AF-H8PHH5-F1
#
_cell.length_a   1.000
_cell.length_b   1.000
_cell.length_c   1.000
_cell.angle_alpha   90.00
_cell.angle_beta   90.00
_cell.angle_gamma   90.00
#
_symmetry.space_group_name_H-M   'P 1'
#
loop_
_entity.id
_entity.type
_entity.pdbx_description
1 polymer ?
#
loop_
_entity_poly.entity_id
_entity_poly.type
_entity_poly.pdbx_seq_one_letter_code
_entity_poly.pdbx_strand_id
1 'polypeptide(L)' 'KRGIEKAVEKVTETLLKSAKEVETKEQIAATAGISAGDQSIGDLIAEAMDKVGNEGVI' A
#
# COMPACT_ATOMS: atom_id res chain seq x y z
N LYS A 1 -15.02 -27.24 -5.73
CA LYS A 1 -13.91 -26.42 -5.16
C LYS A 1 -13.02 -25.79 -6.23
N ARG A 2 -12.67 -26.48 -7.34
CA ARG A 2 -11.89 -25.94 -8.48
C ARG A 2 -12.36 -24.61 -9.12
N GLY A 3 -13.67 -24.32 -9.11
CA GLY A 3 -14.20 -23.09 -9.71
C GLY A 3 -13.87 -21.83 -8.91
N ILE A 4 -13.85 -21.94 -7.58
CA ILE A 4 -13.54 -20.82 -6.69
C ILE A 4 -12.05 -20.49 -6.78
N GLU A 5 -11.18 -21.50 -6.81
CA GLU A 5 -9.73 -21.32 -6.97
C GLU A 5 -9.41 -20.57 -8.27
N LYS A 6 -9.98 -20.99 -9.41
CA LYS A 6 -9.80 -20.28 -10.70
C LYS A 6 -10.33 -18.85 -10.68
N ALA A 7 -11.44 -18.61 -9.99
CA ALA A 7 -11.99 -17.27 -9.85
C ALA A 7 -11.08 -16.39 -9.00
N VAL A 8 -10.57 -16.90 -7.87
CA VAL A 8 -9.61 -16.20 -7.00
C VAL A 8 -8.34 -15.88 -7.76
N GLU A 9 -7.75 -16.85 -8.47
CA GLU A 9 -6.56 -16.62 -9.30
C GLU A 9 -6.78 -15.49 -10.31
N LYS A 10 -7.90 -15.51 -11.03
CA LYS A 10 -8.19 -14.51 -12.05
C LYS A 10 -8.43 -13.12 -11.47
N VAL A 11 -9.10 -13.05 -10.32
CA VAL A 11 -9.34 -11.80 -9.59
C VAL A 11 -8.01 -11.24 -9.08
N THR A 12 -7.17 -12.05 -8.43
CA THR A 12 -5.86 -11.63 -7.94
C THR A 12 -4.97 -11.11 -9.07
N GLU A 13 -4.91 -11.81 -10.20
CA GLU A 13 -4.16 -11.35 -11.39
C GLU A 13 -4.63 -9.97 -11.87
N THR A 14 -5.95 -9.75 -11.90
CA THR A 14 -6.56 -8.50 -12.37
C THR A 14 -6.31 -7.35 -11.40
N LEU A 15 -6.40 -7.61 -10.09
CA LEU A 15 -6.12 -6.64 -9.05
C LEU A 15 -4.66 -6.21 -9.07
N LEU A 16 -3.73 -7.15 -9.21
CA LEU A 16 -2.29 -6.84 -9.31
C LEU A 16 -1.99 -6.00 -10.56
N LYS A 17 -2.60 -6.29 -11.71
CA LYS A 17 -2.44 -5.48 -12.92
C LYS A 17 -3.00 -4.06 -12.81
N SER A 18 -3.98 -3.86 -11.94
CA SER A 18 -4.62 -2.57 -11.72
C SER A 18 -4.00 -1.81 -10.53
N ALA A 19 -3.09 -2.45 -9.80
CA ALA A 19 -2.42 -1.83 -8.66
C ALA A 19 -1.59 -0.66 -9.14
N LYS A 20 -1.71 0.47 -8.43
CA LYS A 20 -0.86 1.63 -8.66
C LYS A 20 0.31 1.54 -7.70
N GLU A 21 1.52 1.61 -8.25
CA GLU A 21 2.73 1.69 -7.44
C GLU A 21 2.74 3.01 -6.67
N VAL A 22 3.13 2.90 -5.40
CA VAL A 22 3.26 4.02 -4.46
C VAL A 22 4.75 4.20 -4.26
N GLU A 23 5.32 5.20 -4.93
CA GLU A 23 6.77 5.44 -4.96
C GLU A 23 7.15 6.75 -4.27
N THR A 24 6.24 7.73 -4.25
CA THR A 24 6.55 9.04 -3.69
C THR A 24 6.16 9.13 -2.22
N LYS A 25 6.91 9.94 -1.48
CA LYS A 25 6.65 10.23 -0.06
C LYS A 25 5.23 10.75 0.17
N GLU A 26 4.71 11.56 -0.75
CA GLU A 26 3.36 12.11 -0.69
C GLU A 26 2.30 11.01 -0.84
N GLN A 27 2.54 10.04 -1.73
CA GLN A 27 1.63 8.90 -1.90
C GLN A 27 1.64 7.99 -0.67
N ILE A 28 2.80 7.79 -0.05
CA ILE A 28 2.94 7.06 1.23
C ILE A 28 2.18 7.80 2.34
N ALA A 29 2.40 9.11 2.47
CA ALA A 29 1.75 9.95 3.48
C ALA A 29 0.23 9.96 3.31
N ALA A 30 -0.27 10.10 2.09
CA ALA A 30 -1.69 10.05 1.79
C ALA A 30 -2.29 8.67 2.12
N THR A 31 -1.62 7.58 1.74
CA THR A 31 -2.11 6.22 2.02
C THR A 31 -2.11 5.92 3.51
N ALA A 32 -1.04 6.28 4.21
CA ALA A 32 -0.92 6.13 5.66
C ALA A 32 -1.92 7.01 6.40
N GLY A 33 -2.13 8.26 5.95
CA GLY A 33 -3.08 9.20 6.53
C GLY A 33 -4.53 8.74 6.36
N ILE A 34 -4.90 8.22 5.18
CA ILE A 34 -6.22 7.62 4.95
C ILE A 34 -6.42 6.39 5.85
N SER A 35 -5.38 5.56 6.00
CA SER A 35 -5.45 4.33 6.82
C SER A 35 -5.54 4.64 8.32
N ALA A 36 -4.85 5.68 8.78
CA ALA A 36 -4.86 6.14 10.18
C ALA A 36 -6.06 7.06 10.49
N GLY A 37 -6.73 7.59 9.47
CA GLY A 37 -7.77 8.62 9.62
C GLY A 37 -7.23 10.00 10.03
N ASP A 38 -5.92 10.22 9.97
CA ASP A 38 -5.23 11.44 10.39
C ASP A 38 -4.04 11.72 9.47
N GLN A 39 -4.06 12.90 8.83
CA GLN A 39 -3.02 13.31 7.89
C GLN A 39 -1.65 13.53 8.57
N SER A 40 -1.62 14.07 9.79
CA SER A 40 -0.38 14.32 10.54
C SER A 40 0.32 13.02 10.92
N ILE A 41 -0.45 11.96 11.22
CA ILE A 41 0.09 10.61 11.43
C ILE A 41 0.65 10.04 10.13
N GLY A 42 -0.06 10.22 9.02
CA GLY A 42 0.42 9.82 7.69
C GLY A 42 1.75 10.46 7.30
N ASP A 43 1.90 11.76 7.54
CA ASP A 43 3.12 12.51 7.25
C ASP A 43 4.30 12.02 8.12
N LEU A 44 4.05 11.74 9.41
CA LEU A 44 5.04 11.19 10.33
C LEU A 44 5.53 9.80 9.89
N ILE A 45 4.60 8.93 9.47
CA ILE A 45 4.91 7.59 8.95
C ILE A 45 5.74 7.70 7.66
N ALA A 46 5.36 8.60 6.75
CA ALA A 46 6.11 8.80 5.52
C ALA A 46 7.52 9.33 5.77
N GLU A 47 7.72 10.20 6.77
CA GLU A 47 9.05 10.64 7.18
C GLU A 47 9.88 9.52 7.81
N ALA A 48 9.26 8.64 8.60
CA ALA A 48 9.93 7.47 9.16
C ALA A 48 10.36 6.50 8.05
N MET A 49 9.47 6.21 7.10
CA MET A 49 9.74 5.38 5.91
C MET A 49 10.87 5.94 5.05
N ASP A 50 10.90 7.25 4.84
CA ASP A 50 11.95 7.95 4.07
C ASP A 50 13.35 7.83 4.72
N LYS A 51 13.41 7.82 6.06
CA LYS A 51 14.68 7.67 6.80
C LYS A 51 15.18 6.22 6.87
N VAL A 52 14.27 5.26 6.92
CA VAL A 52 14.57 3.84 7.18
C VAL A 52 14.63 3.02 5.87
N GLY A 53 14.03 3.53 4.79
CA GLY A 53 13.87 2.86 3.51
C GLY A 53 12.63 1.94 3.49
N ASN A 54 12.09 1.70 2.29
CA ASN A 54 10.82 0.98 2.06
C ASN A 54 10.75 -0.45 2.63
N GLU A 55 11.88 -1.03 3.05
CA GLU A 55 11.99 -2.39 3.59
C GLU A 55 12.38 -2.45 5.07
N GLY A 56 12.55 -1.30 5.74
CA GLY A 56 12.95 -1.33 7.14
C GLY A 56 11.76 -1.51 8.09
N VAL A 57 12.06 -2.11 9.24
CA VAL A 57 11.06 -2.42 10.28
C VAL A 57 10.70 -1.12 11.01
N ILE A 58 9.44 -0.71 10.92
CA ILE A 58 8.87 0.50 11.55
C ILE A 58 7.61 0.12 12.32
#